data_AF-A0A4W4ECA1-F1
#
_entry.id   AF-A0A4W4ECA1-F1
#
_cell.length_a   1.000
_cell.length_b   1.000
_cell.length_c   1.000
_cell.angle_alpha   90.00
_cell.angle_beta   90.00
_cell.angle_gamma   90.00
#
_symmetry.space_group_name_H-M   'P 1'
#
loop_
_entity.id
_entity.type
_entity.pdbx_description
1 polymer ?
#
loop_
_entity_poly.entity_id
_entity_poly.type
_entity_poly.pdbx_seq_one_letter_code
_entity_poly.pdbx_strand_id
1 'polypeptide(L)'
;MKSPYKDMKNYKTVLPAADIAVLVVYFLLILAVGLWSMWKTKRSTVNGYFLAGKNMTWWPVGTSLFASNVGSGHFIGLAGSGAAAGIGPVAYEWNGMLMVLVLGWFFLPIYIASGVTTMPEYLQRRFGGKRIQIFIAILYLFIYIFTKISVDMYAGAVFIQQALGWDIYLAVVLLLVITAFYTVAGGLAAVIYTDAAQTLVMLMGALTLMGFSFTEVGGWQAVFDRYSSAIPSIRPPNTTCGIPREDAFHLFRDPLTSDLPWPGVLLGMSIPSMWYWCSDQVIVQRSLAAKNLLHAKGGSLLAAYLKVLPFFMMLLPGMISRILYPDEVACADPEACKKVCGNSVGCSDIAYAKLVMELLPSGLRGLMMAVLLAALMSSLTSIFNSSSTLFTMDLWRHMRRASEWELMIVGRVFVLVLVVVSVLWIPLVQASQGGQLFIYIQSISIYLQPPVSVVFLMGCFWKRTNEKGAFWGLVLGLLVGLVRMILDFIYPVPQCYETDSRPDVIKYVHYLYFSIILSLFTLTVVVCISLTAEKPTEEQVSLAHTSLSDTIHSQYRLKLQTTFLKAVHTTHSAPCRRPSKWLSFITSWICGPKTFFYLGITYAWKHLPQISKGLTLLVHCLNEIFH
;
A
#
# COMPACT_ATOMS: atom_id res chain seq x y z
N MET A 1 -45.98 12.38 -22.25
CA MET A 1 -44.79 12.46 -21.37
C MET A 1 -44.90 11.39 -20.30
N LYS A 2 -44.19 10.26 -20.47
CA LYS A 2 -44.04 9.22 -19.44
C LYS A 2 -42.69 9.46 -18.77
N SER A 3 -42.68 9.63 -17.46
CA SER A 3 -41.45 9.74 -16.65
C SER A 3 -40.59 8.48 -16.84
N PRO A 4 -39.28 8.60 -17.16
CA PRO A 4 -38.40 7.46 -17.42
C PRO A 4 -37.94 6.74 -16.14
N TYR A 5 -38.42 7.13 -14.95
CA TYR A 5 -38.01 6.56 -13.66
C TYR A 5 -39.03 5.61 -13.03
N LYS A 6 -39.69 4.78 -13.82
CA LYS A 6 -40.43 3.62 -13.32
C LYS A 6 -39.57 2.38 -13.61
N ASP A 7 -39.30 1.59 -12.57
CA ASP A 7 -38.54 0.34 -12.56
C ASP A 7 -37.09 0.41 -12.02
N MET A 8 -36.88 1.14 -10.92
CA MET A 8 -35.78 0.77 -10.01
C MET A 8 -36.27 -0.41 -9.17
N LYS A 9 -35.90 -1.63 -9.59
CA LYS A 9 -36.22 -2.87 -8.88
C LYS A 9 -35.81 -2.71 -7.40
N ASN A 10 -36.78 -2.85 -6.50
CA ASN A 10 -36.53 -3.14 -5.09
C ASN A 10 -35.77 -4.47 -5.00
N TYR A 11 -34.44 -4.43 -5.06
CA TYR A 11 -33.58 -5.60 -4.91
C TYR A 11 -33.59 -5.99 -3.42
N LYS A 12 -34.60 -6.75 -3.00
CA LYS A 12 -34.41 -7.69 -1.89
C LYS A 12 -33.62 -8.85 -2.45
N THR A 13 -32.30 -8.70 -2.60
CA THR A 13 -31.41 -9.81 -2.98
C THR A 13 -31.34 -10.77 -1.82
N VAL A 14 -32.22 -11.77 -1.81
CA VAL A 14 -31.91 -12.99 -1.08
C VAL A 14 -30.76 -13.63 -1.84
N LEU A 15 -29.57 -13.67 -1.22
CA LEU A 15 -28.42 -14.37 -1.77
C LEU A 15 -28.84 -15.81 -2.12
N PRO A 16 -28.60 -16.28 -3.36
CA PRO A 16 -28.79 -17.67 -3.71
C PRO A 16 -28.08 -18.60 -2.72
N ALA A 17 -28.68 -19.78 -2.47
CA ALA A 17 -28.12 -20.75 -1.53
C ALA A 17 -26.66 -21.14 -1.86
N ALA A 18 -26.30 -21.15 -3.15
CA ALA A 18 -24.92 -21.39 -3.60
C ALA A 18 -23.95 -20.29 -3.14
N ASP A 19 -24.35 -19.01 -3.17
CA ASP A 19 -23.51 -17.90 -2.72
C ASP A 19 -23.28 -17.96 -1.20
N ILE A 20 -24.32 -18.30 -0.44
CA ILE A 20 -24.25 -18.51 1.01
C ILE A 20 -23.35 -19.70 1.35
N ALA A 21 -23.49 -20.82 0.63
CA ALA A 21 -22.67 -22.00 0.87
C ALA A 21 -21.17 -21.70 0.68
N VAL A 22 -20.81 -20.96 -0.36
CA VAL A 22 -19.42 -20.53 -0.60
C VAL A 22 -18.90 -19.64 0.54
N LEU A 23 -19.72 -18.69 1.01
CA LEU A 23 -19.37 -17.83 2.15
C LEU A 23 -19.13 -18.65 3.44
N VAL A 24 -20.00 -19.62 3.73
CA VAL A 24 -19.85 -20.49 4.90
C VAL A 24 -18.58 -21.33 4.80
N VAL A 25 -18.31 -21.94 3.64
CA VAL A 25 -17.07 -22.71 3.40
C VAL A 25 -15.84 -21.83 3.59
N TYR A 26 -15.88 -20.60 3.09
CA TYR A 26 -14.81 -19.63 3.29
C TYR A 26 -14.56 -19.34 4.79
N PHE A 27 -15.59 -19.02 5.55
CA PHE A 27 -15.45 -18.74 6.99
C PHE A 27 -14.93 -19.97 7.76
N LEU A 28 -15.40 -21.17 7.42
CA LEU A 28 -14.90 -22.42 7.99
C LEU A 28 -13.42 -22.65 7.67
N LEU A 29 -13.00 -22.38 6.43
CA LEU A 29 -11.59 -22.51 6.01
C LEU A 29 -10.70 -21.56 6.81
N ILE A 30 -11.07 -20.29 6.92
CA ILE A 30 -10.29 -19.29 7.67
C ILE A 30 -10.25 -19.63 9.16
N LEU A 31 -11.37 -20.05 9.74
CA LEU A 31 -11.42 -20.48 11.13
C LEU A 31 -10.52 -21.71 11.37
N ALA A 32 -10.54 -22.69 10.46
CA ALA A 32 -9.70 -23.88 10.54
C ALA A 32 -8.20 -23.53 10.45
N VAL A 33 -7.79 -22.68 9.51
CA VAL A 33 -6.39 -22.21 9.38
C VAL A 33 -5.97 -21.45 10.63
N GLY A 34 -6.85 -20.59 11.16
CA GLY A 34 -6.65 -19.87 12.41
C GLY A 34 -6.41 -20.83 13.57
N LEU A 35 -7.37 -21.73 13.86
CA LEU A 35 -7.31 -22.76 14.91
C LEU A 35 -6.06 -23.63 14.80
N TRP A 36 -5.75 -24.11 13.59
CA TRP A 36 -4.56 -24.91 13.33
C TRP A 36 -3.25 -24.15 13.65
N SER A 37 -3.18 -22.88 13.25
CA SER A 37 -2.04 -22.01 13.57
C SER A 37 -1.88 -21.82 15.09
N MET A 38 -3.01 -21.71 15.81
CA MET A 38 -3.04 -21.55 17.27
C MET A 38 -2.37 -22.73 17.99
N TRP A 39 -2.60 -23.95 17.53
CA TRP A 39 -2.00 -25.16 18.12
C TRP A 39 -0.52 -25.30 17.81
N LYS A 40 -0.05 -24.72 16.70
CA LYS A 40 1.34 -24.83 16.26
C LYS A 40 2.28 -23.82 16.93
N THR A 41 1.76 -22.75 17.53
CA THR A 41 2.58 -21.64 18.04
C THR A 41 2.50 -21.46 19.56
N LYS A 42 3.66 -21.23 20.20
CA LYS A 42 3.74 -20.89 21.63
C LYS A 42 3.33 -19.42 21.83
N ARG A 43 2.21 -19.20 22.52
CA ARG A 43 1.57 -17.88 22.70
C ARG A 43 1.84 -17.18 24.02
N SER A 44 2.42 -17.89 24.98
CA SER A 44 2.54 -17.43 26.36
C SER A 44 3.48 -16.24 26.54
N THR A 45 4.19 -15.80 25.50
CA THR A 45 5.17 -14.71 25.55
C THR A 45 4.86 -13.59 24.55
N VAL A 46 5.30 -12.38 24.86
CA VAL A 46 5.17 -11.18 24.00
C VAL A 46 5.81 -11.43 22.62
N ASN A 47 6.97 -12.10 22.57
CA ASN A 47 7.63 -12.48 21.32
C ASN A 47 6.82 -13.50 20.50
N GLY A 48 6.14 -14.44 21.17
CA GLY A 48 5.26 -15.40 20.51
C GLY A 48 4.02 -14.73 19.92
N TYR A 49 3.39 -13.83 20.68
CA TYR A 49 2.17 -13.13 20.28
C TYR A 49 2.41 -12.06 19.21
N PHE A 50 3.41 -11.18 19.38
CA PHE A 50 3.62 -10.02 18.50
C PHE A 50 4.64 -10.19 17.39
N LEU A 51 5.51 -11.22 17.44
CA LEU A 51 6.54 -11.47 16.41
C LEU A 51 6.46 -12.88 15.82
N ALA A 52 5.40 -13.63 16.12
CA ALA A 52 5.24 -15.02 15.70
C ALA A 52 6.46 -15.90 16.02
N GLY A 53 7.19 -15.56 17.10
CA GLY A 53 8.43 -16.25 17.50
C GLY A 53 9.60 -16.14 16.50
N LYS A 54 9.57 -15.20 15.55
CA LYS A 54 10.60 -15.02 14.50
C LYS A 54 10.93 -16.32 13.77
N ASN A 55 9.92 -17.08 13.36
CA ASN A 55 10.12 -18.37 12.69
C ASN A 55 9.33 -18.51 11.37
N MET A 56 8.87 -17.38 10.81
CA MET A 56 8.09 -17.40 9.58
C MET A 56 8.99 -17.64 8.36
N THR A 57 8.53 -18.48 7.43
CA THR A 57 9.19 -18.71 6.15
C THR A 57 8.89 -17.57 5.17
N TRP A 58 9.45 -17.61 3.95
CA TRP A 58 9.42 -16.45 3.06
C TRP A 58 8.04 -16.24 2.40
N TRP A 59 7.33 -17.33 2.10
CA TRP A 59 6.06 -17.25 1.37
C TRP A 59 4.89 -16.72 2.23
N PRO A 60 4.70 -17.07 3.54
CA PRO A 60 3.67 -16.46 4.37
C PRO A 60 3.98 -14.99 4.63
N VAL A 61 5.26 -14.65 4.81
CA VAL A 61 5.70 -13.25 4.96
C VAL A 61 5.34 -12.45 3.72
N GLY A 62 5.69 -12.93 2.51
CA GLY A 62 5.42 -12.19 1.28
C GLY A 62 3.94 -12.05 0.93
N THR A 63 3.14 -13.12 1.12
CA THR A 63 1.68 -13.06 0.92
C THR A 63 1.01 -12.15 1.95
N SER A 64 1.42 -12.22 3.22
CA SER A 64 0.91 -11.34 4.27
C SER A 64 1.30 -9.87 4.06
N LEU A 65 2.52 -9.57 3.56
CA LEU A 65 2.89 -8.22 3.13
C LEU A 65 1.99 -7.71 2.00
N PHE A 66 1.69 -8.56 1.01
CA PHE A 66 0.79 -8.22 -0.09
C PHE A 66 -0.64 -7.99 0.41
N ALA A 67 -1.23 -8.91 1.18
CA ALA A 67 -2.60 -8.80 1.67
C ALA A 67 -2.80 -7.71 2.71
N SER A 68 -1.75 -7.31 3.43
CA SER A 68 -1.81 -6.12 4.31
C SER A 68 -1.89 -4.82 3.52
N ASN A 69 -1.33 -4.79 2.31
CA ASN A 69 -1.45 -3.65 1.41
C ASN A 69 -2.76 -3.70 0.63
N VAL A 70 -3.00 -4.80 -0.06
CA VAL A 70 -4.11 -4.98 -0.98
C VAL A 70 -5.37 -5.36 -0.20
N GLY A 71 -5.94 -4.37 0.48
CA GLY A 71 -7.17 -4.48 1.26
C GLY A 71 -8.44 -4.11 0.49
N SER A 72 -9.55 -4.01 1.21
CA SER A 72 -10.84 -3.51 0.69
C SER A 72 -10.72 -2.13 0.04
N GLY A 73 -9.89 -1.24 0.59
CA GLY A 73 -9.64 0.08 0.01
C GLY A 73 -9.01 0.03 -1.40
N HIS A 74 -8.26 -1.02 -1.74
CA HIS A 74 -7.73 -1.19 -3.10
C HIS A 74 -8.79 -1.73 -4.05
N PHE A 75 -9.53 -2.77 -3.64
CA PHE A 75 -10.60 -3.32 -4.48
C PHE A 75 -11.67 -2.28 -4.85
N ILE A 76 -12.05 -1.41 -3.92
CA ILE A 76 -13.06 -0.38 -4.13
C ILE A 76 -12.41 0.90 -4.68
N GLY A 77 -11.40 1.43 -3.99
CA GLY A 77 -10.82 2.73 -4.33
C GLY A 77 -9.88 2.71 -5.54
N LEU A 78 -8.99 1.72 -5.67
CA LEU A 78 -8.06 1.67 -6.82
C LEU A 78 -8.83 1.33 -8.11
N ALA A 79 -9.79 0.41 -8.03
CA ALA A 79 -10.69 0.14 -9.15
C ALA A 79 -11.54 1.37 -9.50
N GLY A 80 -12.09 2.08 -8.51
CA GLY A 80 -12.85 3.32 -8.74
C GLY A 80 -12.00 4.45 -9.31
N SER A 81 -10.74 4.57 -8.89
CA SER A 81 -9.79 5.51 -9.50
C SER A 81 -9.41 5.09 -10.92
N GLY A 82 -9.31 3.80 -11.20
CA GLY A 82 -9.18 3.25 -12.55
C GLY A 82 -10.38 3.64 -13.43
N ALA A 83 -11.60 3.47 -12.91
CA ALA A 83 -12.83 3.87 -13.58
C ALA A 83 -12.89 5.37 -13.84
N ALA A 84 -12.48 6.21 -12.88
CA ALA A 84 -12.53 7.66 -13.02
C ALA A 84 -11.43 8.21 -13.94
N ALA A 85 -10.19 7.76 -13.74
CA ALA A 85 -9.00 8.42 -14.26
C ALA A 85 -8.16 7.54 -15.22
N GLY A 86 -8.51 6.29 -15.47
CA GLY A 86 -7.74 5.39 -16.34
C GLY A 86 -6.54 4.76 -15.65
N ILE A 87 -5.43 4.56 -16.37
CA ILE A 87 -4.29 3.76 -15.87
C ILE A 87 -3.35 4.50 -14.91
N GLY A 88 -3.41 5.84 -14.86
CA GLY A 88 -2.49 6.68 -14.06
C GLY A 88 -2.29 6.22 -12.61
N PRO A 89 -3.35 5.89 -11.84
CA PRO A 89 -3.23 5.42 -10.46
C PRO A 89 -2.37 4.17 -10.26
N VAL A 90 -2.09 3.37 -11.30
CA VAL A 90 -1.18 2.21 -11.21
C VAL A 90 0.23 2.61 -10.76
N ALA A 91 0.62 3.87 -10.96
CA ALA A 91 1.91 4.38 -10.53
C ALA A 91 2.16 4.17 -9.03
N TYR A 92 1.11 4.23 -8.19
CA TYR A 92 1.21 3.92 -6.76
C TYR A 92 1.63 2.48 -6.50
N GLU A 93 1.09 1.53 -7.27
CA GLU A 93 1.41 0.13 -7.13
C GLU A 93 2.85 -0.16 -7.57
N TRP A 94 3.27 0.38 -8.71
CA TRP A 94 4.62 0.15 -9.22
C TRP A 94 5.68 0.88 -8.39
N ASN A 95 5.37 2.07 -7.86
CA ASN A 95 6.23 2.74 -6.92
C ASN A 95 6.40 1.91 -5.63
N GLY A 96 5.30 1.38 -5.08
CA GLY A 96 5.34 0.52 -3.91
C GLY A 96 6.12 -0.79 -4.14
N MET A 97 6.08 -1.35 -5.35
CA MET A 97 6.92 -2.50 -5.74
C MET A 97 8.41 -2.19 -5.60
N LEU A 98 8.85 -0.98 -5.93
CA LEU A 98 10.24 -0.57 -5.72
C LEU A 98 10.54 -0.39 -4.22
N MET A 99 9.63 0.23 -3.47
CA MET A 99 9.84 0.51 -2.04
C MET A 99 9.85 -0.74 -1.17
N VAL A 100 9.10 -1.79 -1.50
CA VAL A 100 9.19 -3.08 -0.79
C VAL A 100 10.54 -3.78 -1.03
N LEU A 101 11.16 -3.59 -2.18
CA LEU A 101 12.54 -4.07 -2.42
C LEU A 101 13.55 -3.24 -1.62
N VAL A 102 13.32 -1.92 -1.51
CA VAL A 102 14.15 -1.05 -0.66
C VAL A 102 14.07 -1.47 0.81
N LEU A 103 12.86 -1.78 1.31
CA LEU A 103 12.67 -2.39 2.63
C LEU A 103 13.58 -3.63 2.77
N GLY A 104 13.43 -4.59 1.85
CA GLY A 104 14.11 -5.87 1.91
C GLY A 104 15.64 -5.77 1.97
N TRP A 105 16.22 -4.86 1.18
CA TRP A 105 17.66 -4.80 0.99
C TRP A 105 18.38 -3.77 1.85
N PHE A 106 17.75 -2.66 2.21
CA PHE A 106 18.39 -1.57 2.93
C PHE A 106 17.91 -1.45 4.37
N PHE A 107 16.60 -1.47 4.62
CA PHE A 107 16.05 -1.23 5.95
C PHE A 107 16.01 -2.48 6.84
N LEU A 108 15.59 -3.64 6.31
CA LEU A 108 15.50 -4.86 7.10
C LEU A 108 16.81 -5.34 7.73
N PRO A 109 17.98 -5.25 7.05
CA PRO A 109 19.25 -5.55 7.71
C PRO A 109 19.48 -4.73 8.98
N ILE A 110 19.12 -3.45 8.96
CA ILE A 110 19.27 -2.53 10.09
C ILE A 110 18.30 -2.93 11.21
N TYR A 111 17.02 -3.13 10.88
CA TYR A 111 16.00 -3.43 11.87
C TYR A 111 16.18 -4.79 12.53
N ILE A 112 16.51 -5.83 11.76
CA ILE A 112 16.77 -7.17 12.32
C ILE A 112 18.00 -7.14 13.23
N ALA A 113 19.09 -6.47 12.81
CA ALA A 113 20.30 -6.37 13.61
C ALA A 113 20.11 -5.54 14.89
N SER A 114 19.28 -4.49 14.84
CA SER A 114 18.95 -3.69 16.02
C SER A 114 18.07 -4.43 17.03
N GLY A 115 17.47 -5.57 16.67
CA GLY A 115 16.70 -6.41 17.60
C GLY A 115 15.44 -5.77 18.16
N VAL A 116 14.86 -4.82 17.42
CA VAL A 116 13.65 -4.06 17.81
C VAL A 116 12.37 -4.85 17.54
N THR A 117 11.32 -4.48 18.24
CA THR A 117 9.96 -5.00 18.04
C THR A 117 9.07 -3.99 17.34
N THR A 118 9.29 -2.70 17.58
CA THR A 118 8.53 -1.60 16.97
C THR A 118 9.41 -0.58 16.29
N MET A 119 8.85 0.14 15.33
CA MET A 119 9.55 1.21 14.61
C MET A 119 9.83 2.43 15.50
N PRO A 120 8.94 2.85 16.41
CA PRO A 120 9.29 3.84 17.43
C PRO A 120 10.44 3.40 18.35
N GLU A 121 10.48 2.12 18.75
CA GLU A 121 11.59 1.56 19.53
C GLU A 121 12.93 1.63 18.77
N TYR A 122 12.93 1.45 17.44
CA TYR A 122 14.13 1.67 16.63
C TYR A 122 14.67 3.10 16.77
N LEU A 123 13.81 4.11 16.66
CA LEU A 123 14.23 5.50 16.80
C LEU A 123 14.65 5.84 18.23
N GLN A 124 14.02 5.21 19.22
CA GLN A 124 14.45 5.28 20.62
C GLN A 124 15.90 4.79 20.78
N ARG A 125 16.24 3.62 20.21
CA ARG A 125 17.60 3.07 20.28
C ARG A 125 18.59 3.92 19.48
N ARG A 126 18.17 4.46 18.33
CA ARG A 126 19.00 5.27 17.44
C ARG A 126 19.32 6.66 17.99
N PHE A 127 18.38 7.32 18.64
CA PHE A 127 18.54 8.71 19.08
C PHE A 127 18.62 8.87 20.60
N GLY A 128 18.26 7.85 21.36
CA GLY A 128 18.12 7.93 22.81
C GLY A 128 16.86 8.65 23.25
N GLY A 129 16.62 8.65 24.57
CA GLY A 129 15.44 9.27 25.18
C GLY A 129 14.14 8.49 24.93
N LYS A 130 13.01 9.10 25.29
CA LYS A 130 11.65 8.53 25.13
C LYS A 130 10.72 9.41 24.31
N ARG A 131 11.10 10.67 24.07
CA ARG A 131 10.24 11.69 23.46
C ARG A 131 9.82 11.31 22.05
N ILE A 132 10.80 11.02 21.18
CA ILE A 132 10.54 10.68 19.78
C ILE A 132 9.75 9.37 19.64
N GLN A 133 10.00 8.39 20.50
CA GLN A 133 9.29 7.12 20.53
C GLN A 133 7.80 7.32 20.84
N ILE A 134 7.49 8.00 21.94
CA ILE A 134 6.10 8.26 22.36
C ILE A 134 5.38 9.08 21.30
N PHE A 135 6.03 10.12 20.78
CA PHE A 135 5.46 11.00 19.77
C PHE A 135 5.09 10.23 18.49
N ILE A 136 6.01 9.41 17.96
CA ILE A 136 5.75 8.63 16.74
C ILE A 136 4.73 7.52 16.99
N ALA A 137 4.74 6.88 18.17
CA ALA A 137 3.73 5.88 18.51
C ALA A 137 2.31 6.48 18.50
N ILE A 138 2.12 7.65 19.13
CA ILE A 138 0.83 8.37 19.11
C ILE A 138 0.46 8.77 17.68
N LEU A 139 1.42 9.30 16.91
CA LEU A 139 1.20 9.69 15.52
C LEU A 139 0.78 8.51 14.63
N TYR A 140 1.39 7.34 14.80
CA TYR A 140 1.02 6.16 14.02
C TYR A 140 -0.39 5.69 14.34
N LEU A 141 -0.75 5.66 15.62
CA LEU A 141 -2.10 5.34 16.06
C LEU A 141 -3.12 6.33 15.51
N PHE A 142 -2.78 7.63 15.51
CA PHE A 142 -3.58 8.67 14.86
C PHE A 142 -3.73 8.35 13.37
N ILE A 143 -2.64 8.26 12.61
CA ILE A 143 -2.64 7.99 11.16
C ILE A 143 -3.48 6.75 10.80
N TYR A 144 -3.38 5.66 11.57
CA TYR A 144 -4.14 4.43 11.29
C TYR A 144 -5.65 4.61 11.36
N ILE A 145 -6.16 5.46 12.26
CA ILE A 145 -7.60 5.79 12.34
C ILE A 145 -8.05 6.46 11.04
N PHE A 146 -7.34 7.52 10.62
CA PHE A 146 -7.76 8.35 9.47
C PHE A 146 -7.53 7.70 8.11
N THR A 147 -6.42 6.96 7.95
CA THR A 147 -5.96 6.52 6.62
C THR A 147 -6.24 5.06 6.32
N LYS A 148 -6.37 4.21 7.36
CA LYS A 148 -6.48 2.76 7.16
C LYS A 148 -7.80 2.19 7.68
N ILE A 149 -8.06 2.28 8.98
CA ILE A 149 -9.20 1.59 9.61
C ILE A 149 -10.53 2.13 9.06
N SER A 150 -10.74 3.44 9.14
CA SER A 150 -12.00 4.07 8.69
C SER A 150 -12.25 3.86 7.19
N VAL A 151 -11.18 3.86 6.40
CA VAL A 151 -11.24 3.70 4.95
C VAL A 151 -11.57 2.25 4.56
N ASP A 152 -10.91 1.26 5.16
CA ASP A 152 -11.22 -0.15 4.89
C ASP A 152 -12.64 -0.51 5.33
N MET A 153 -13.10 0.02 6.47
CA MET A 153 -14.47 -0.16 6.93
C MET A 153 -15.47 0.49 5.96
N TYR A 154 -15.21 1.72 5.50
CA TYR A 154 -16.05 2.39 4.51
C TYR A 154 -16.09 1.62 3.18
N ALA A 155 -14.94 1.20 2.66
CA ALA A 155 -14.86 0.40 1.43
C ALA A 155 -15.66 -0.91 1.54
N GLY A 156 -15.50 -1.64 2.65
CA GLY A 156 -16.29 -2.85 2.90
C GLY A 156 -17.79 -2.58 2.99
N ALA A 157 -18.18 -1.47 3.61
CA ALA A 157 -19.57 -1.10 3.76
C ALA A 157 -20.21 -0.69 2.42
N VAL A 158 -19.48 0.04 1.56
CA VAL A 158 -19.89 0.33 0.17
C VAL A 158 -20.15 -0.98 -0.58
N PHE A 159 -19.26 -1.96 -0.47
CA PHE A 159 -19.48 -3.26 -1.11
C PHE A 159 -20.73 -3.97 -0.60
N ILE A 160 -20.91 -4.05 0.73
CA ILE A 160 -22.09 -4.71 1.31
C ILE A 160 -23.38 -4.01 0.91
N GLN A 161 -23.38 -2.67 0.85
CA GLN A 161 -24.51 -1.89 0.38
C GLN A 161 -24.86 -2.25 -1.07
N GLN A 162 -23.87 -2.35 -1.96
CA GLN A 162 -24.08 -2.73 -3.36
C GLN A 162 -24.51 -4.21 -3.52
N ALA A 163 -24.02 -5.10 -2.66
CA ALA A 163 -24.32 -6.53 -2.74
C ALA A 163 -25.68 -6.91 -2.12
N LEU A 164 -25.99 -6.36 -0.94
CA LEU A 164 -27.12 -6.77 -0.10
C LEU A 164 -28.18 -5.69 0.10
N GLY A 165 -27.92 -4.45 -0.33
CA GLY A 165 -28.83 -3.31 -0.11
C GLY A 165 -28.94 -2.92 1.37
N TRP A 166 -27.98 -3.33 2.21
CA TRP A 166 -28.01 -3.06 3.64
C TRP A 166 -27.58 -1.62 3.96
N ASP A 167 -28.03 -1.15 5.11
CA ASP A 167 -27.53 0.09 5.70
C ASP A 167 -26.02 -0.01 5.98
N ILE A 168 -25.31 1.09 5.71
CA ILE A 168 -23.85 1.16 5.81
C ILE A 168 -23.37 0.91 7.25
N TYR A 169 -24.09 1.39 8.27
CA TYR A 169 -23.71 1.21 9.66
C TYR A 169 -23.98 -0.20 10.14
N LEU A 170 -25.09 -0.82 9.71
CA LEU A 170 -25.35 -2.24 9.98
C LEU A 170 -24.24 -3.13 9.40
N ALA A 171 -23.85 -2.86 8.15
CA ALA A 171 -22.77 -3.57 7.47
C ALA A 171 -21.44 -3.44 8.25
N VAL A 172 -21.09 -2.23 8.67
CA VAL A 172 -19.89 -1.95 9.47
C VAL A 172 -19.90 -2.71 10.80
N VAL A 173 -21.00 -2.66 11.56
CA VAL A 173 -21.08 -3.33 12.87
C VAL A 173 -20.92 -4.85 12.71
N LEU A 174 -21.58 -5.45 11.73
CA LEU A 174 -21.47 -6.88 11.47
C LEU A 174 -20.05 -7.30 11.08
N LEU A 175 -19.40 -6.51 10.21
CA LEU A 175 -17.99 -6.71 9.83
C LEU A 175 -17.06 -6.64 11.04
N LEU A 176 -17.27 -5.67 11.93
CA LEU A 176 -16.46 -5.48 13.13
C LEU A 176 -16.60 -6.63 14.10
N VAL A 177 -17.82 -7.12 14.33
CA VAL A 177 -18.06 -8.27 15.24
C VAL A 177 -17.31 -9.51 14.74
N ILE A 178 -17.41 -9.81 13.45
CA ILE A 178 -16.71 -10.95 12.83
C ILE A 178 -15.19 -10.78 12.95
N THR A 179 -14.68 -9.60 12.60
CA THR A 179 -13.24 -9.30 12.64
C THR A 179 -12.69 -9.33 14.07
N ALA A 180 -13.42 -8.78 15.04
CA ALA A 180 -13.02 -8.74 16.44
C ALA A 180 -12.93 -10.14 17.04
N PHE A 181 -13.92 -11.01 16.76
CA PHE A 181 -13.94 -12.39 17.26
C PHE A 181 -12.66 -13.15 16.84
N TYR A 182 -12.25 -12.99 15.58
CA TYR A 182 -11.06 -13.64 15.05
C TYR A 182 -9.73 -12.99 15.54
N THR A 183 -9.67 -11.66 15.59
CA THR A 183 -8.45 -10.91 15.96
C THR A 183 -8.04 -11.15 17.40
N VAL A 184 -9.01 -11.19 18.33
CA VAL A 184 -8.75 -11.32 19.77
C VAL A 184 -8.17 -12.70 20.11
N ALA A 185 -8.47 -13.75 19.34
CA ALA A 185 -8.06 -15.12 19.63
C ALA A 185 -6.67 -15.52 19.05
N GLY A 186 -6.17 -14.85 18.00
CA GLY A 186 -5.14 -15.40 17.09
C GLY A 186 -3.66 -15.07 17.35
N GLY A 187 -3.32 -13.82 17.70
CA GLY A 187 -1.93 -13.33 17.68
C GLY A 187 -1.30 -13.27 16.27
N LEU A 188 -0.11 -12.66 16.13
CA LEU A 188 0.50 -12.36 14.81
C LEU A 188 0.71 -13.61 13.94
N ALA A 189 1.06 -14.76 14.52
CA ALA A 189 1.25 -15.99 13.74
C ALA A 189 -0.05 -16.47 13.07
N ALA A 190 -1.18 -16.42 13.79
CA ALA A 190 -2.47 -16.76 13.21
C ALA A 190 -2.82 -15.77 12.09
N VAL A 191 -2.60 -14.47 12.33
CA VAL A 191 -2.81 -13.41 11.33
C VAL A 191 -2.00 -13.70 10.06
N ILE A 192 -0.69 -13.94 10.14
CA ILE A 192 0.14 -14.21 8.94
C ILE A 192 -0.34 -15.43 8.17
N TYR A 193 -0.72 -16.53 8.85
CA TYR A 193 -1.19 -17.73 8.16
C TYR A 193 -2.57 -17.55 7.54
N THR A 194 -3.48 -16.84 8.19
CA THR A 194 -4.78 -16.52 7.56
C THR A 194 -4.65 -15.50 6.47
N ASP A 195 -3.79 -14.49 6.59
CA ASP A 195 -3.49 -13.55 5.50
C ASP A 195 -2.99 -14.33 4.27
N ALA A 196 -2.13 -15.34 4.47
CA ALA A 196 -1.63 -16.15 3.37
C ALA A 196 -2.74 -16.96 2.68
N ALA A 197 -3.66 -17.55 3.45
CA ALA A 197 -4.83 -18.24 2.90
C ALA A 197 -5.80 -17.28 2.20
N GLN A 198 -6.07 -16.13 2.81
CA GLN A 198 -6.92 -15.07 2.26
C GLN A 198 -6.34 -14.50 0.98
N THR A 199 -5.02 -14.33 0.89
CA THR A 199 -4.33 -13.93 -0.34
C THR A 199 -4.67 -14.86 -1.49
N LEU A 200 -4.61 -16.18 -1.27
CA LEU A 200 -4.92 -17.15 -2.33
C LEU A 200 -6.38 -17.02 -2.78
N VAL A 201 -7.32 -16.90 -1.84
CA VAL A 201 -8.74 -16.69 -2.15
C VAL A 201 -8.94 -15.40 -2.93
N MET A 202 -8.30 -14.30 -2.51
CA MET A 202 -8.36 -13.00 -3.16
C MET A 202 -7.82 -13.05 -4.59
N LEU A 203 -6.68 -13.70 -4.82
CA LEU A 203 -6.09 -13.84 -6.15
C LEU A 203 -7.00 -14.67 -7.07
N MET A 204 -7.51 -15.81 -6.60
CA MET A 204 -8.41 -16.65 -7.41
C MET A 204 -9.69 -15.91 -7.79
N GLY A 205 -10.33 -15.22 -6.83
CA GLY A 205 -11.53 -14.44 -7.11
C GLY A 205 -11.28 -13.27 -8.05
N ALA A 206 -10.27 -12.44 -7.76
CA ALA A 206 -9.97 -11.27 -8.58
C ALA A 206 -9.56 -11.64 -10.02
N LEU A 207 -8.80 -12.72 -10.21
CA LEU A 207 -8.46 -13.25 -11.54
C LEU A 207 -9.68 -13.81 -12.27
N THR A 208 -10.62 -14.41 -11.53
CA THR A 208 -11.90 -14.88 -12.10
C THR A 208 -12.71 -13.69 -12.61
N LEU A 209 -12.92 -12.66 -11.79
CA LEU A 209 -13.63 -11.45 -12.23
C LEU A 209 -12.92 -10.77 -13.40
N MET A 210 -11.59 -10.71 -13.38
CA MET A 210 -10.81 -10.19 -14.51
C MET A 210 -11.16 -10.94 -15.80
N GLY A 211 -11.15 -12.28 -15.79
CA GLY A 211 -11.50 -13.10 -16.94
C GLY A 211 -12.88 -12.76 -17.52
N PHE A 212 -13.92 -12.74 -16.67
CA PHE A 212 -15.28 -12.37 -17.07
C PHE A 212 -15.40 -10.92 -17.57
N SER A 213 -14.67 -9.99 -16.95
CA SER A 213 -14.68 -8.58 -17.37
C SER A 213 -14.11 -8.43 -18.79
N PHE A 214 -13.01 -9.14 -19.09
CA PHE A 214 -12.40 -9.10 -20.43
C PHE A 214 -13.25 -9.79 -21.50
N THR A 215 -13.99 -10.85 -21.15
CA THR A 215 -14.90 -11.48 -22.11
C THR A 215 -16.06 -10.55 -22.46
N GLU A 216 -16.65 -9.88 -21.46
CA GLU A 216 -17.82 -9.02 -21.67
C GLU A 216 -17.49 -7.71 -22.39
N VAL A 217 -16.32 -7.12 -22.14
CA VAL A 217 -15.91 -5.90 -22.86
C VAL A 217 -15.56 -6.17 -24.33
N GLY A 218 -15.24 -7.42 -24.68
CA GLY A 218 -14.79 -7.82 -26.02
C GLY A 218 -13.26 -7.90 -26.19
N GLY A 219 -12.53 -8.13 -25.10
CA GLY A 219 -11.08 -8.33 -25.09
C GLY A 219 -10.26 -7.07 -24.81
N TRP A 220 -8.93 -7.23 -24.85
CA TRP A 220 -7.96 -6.17 -24.47
C TRP A 220 -8.14 -4.89 -25.30
N GLN A 221 -8.22 -5.01 -26.62
CA GLN A 221 -8.32 -3.86 -27.52
C GLN A 221 -9.61 -3.06 -27.30
N ALA A 222 -10.72 -3.74 -27.01
CA ALA A 222 -11.99 -3.09 -26.77
C ALA A 222 -11.97 -2.17 -25.54
N VAL A 223 -11.10 -2.44 -24.55
CA VAL A 223 -10.90 -1.51 -23.40
C VAL A 223 -10.37 -0.17 -23.89
N PHE A 224 -9.39 -0.16 -24.79
CA PHE A 224 -8.81 1.08 -25.31
C PHE A 224 -9.79 1.82 -26.20
N ASP A 225 -10.48 1.09 -27.09
CA ASP A 225 -11.36 1.68 -28.09
C ASP A 225 -12.64 2.26 -27.45
N ARG A 226 -13.19 1.58 -26.42
CA ARG A 226 -14.49 1.95 -25.83
C ARG A 226 -14.38 2.87 -24.62
N TYR A 227 -13.25 2.89 -23.91
CA TYR A 227 -13.12 3.71 -22.69
C TYR A 227 -13.32 5.20 -22.95
N SER A 228 -12.85 5.72 -24.09
CA SER A 228 -13.05 7.13 -24.48
C SER A 228 -14.52 7.50 -24.72
N SER A 229 -15.35 6.53 -25.09
CA SER A 229 -16.78 6.71 -25.35
C SER A 229 -17.66 6.39 -24.14
N ALA A 230 -17.07 6.01 -23.01
CA ALA A 230 -17.79 5.63 -21.79
C ALA A 230 -18.24 6.88 -20.99
N ILE A 231 -19.22 7.58 -21.54
CA ILE A 231 -19.77 8.84 -21.04
C ILE A 231 -21.20 8.59 -20.53
N PRO A 232 -21.59 9.11 -19.35
CA PRO A 232 -22.96 8.99 -18.87
C PRO A 232 -23.94 9.78 -19.77
N SER A 233 -25.15 9.26 -19.91
CA SER A 233 -26.26 9.83 -20.67
C SER A 233 -26.77 11.14 -20.07
N ILE A 234 -26.74 11.24 -18.73
CA ILE A 234 -27.15 12.44 -17.97
C ILE A 234 -25.91 13.11 -17.41
N ARG A 235 -25.73 14.40 -17.72
CA ARG A 235 -24.57 15.19 -17.33
C ARG A 235 -24.94 16.68 -17.21
N PRO A 236 -24.25 17.45 -16.36
CA PRO A 236 -24.36 18.90 -16.38
C PRO A 236 -23.96 19.46 -17.77
N PRO A 237 -24.80 20.27 -18.43
CA PRO A 237 -24.53 20.80 -19.77
C PRO A 237 -23.32 21.75 -19.77
N ASN A 238 -22.58 21.79 -20.87
CA ASN A 238 -21.38 22.65 -21.05
C ASN A 238 -20.23 22.41 -20.06
N THR A 239 -20.12 21.21 -19.50
CA THR A 239 -19.02 20.83 -18.58
C THR A 239 -18.26 19.62 -19.10
N THR A 240 -17.07 19.36 -18.53
CA THR A 240 -16.27 18.15 -18.79
C THR A 240 -16.62 17.00 -17.85
N CYS A 241 -17.61 17.16 -16.98
CA CYS A 241 -17.94 16.18 -15.94
C CYS A 241 -18.36 14.84 -16.53
N GLY A 242 -17.87 13.74 -15.97
CA GLY A 242 -18.15 12.39 -16.48
C GLY A 242 -17.52 12.05 -17.83
N ILE A 243 -16.76 12.96 -18.48
CA ILE A 243 -15.96 12.61 -19.68
C ILE A 243 -14.67 11.93 -19.24
N PRO A 244 -14.28 10.80 -19.84
CA PRO A 244 -12.96 10.21 -19.65
C PRO A 244 -11.86 11.19 -20.08
N ARG A 245 -10.74 11.24 -19.34
CA ARG A 245 -9.60 12.09 -19.74
C ARG A 245 -8.96 11.55 -21.04
N GLU A 246 -8.47 12.44 -21.89
CA GLU A 246 -7.81 12.09 -23.16
C GLU A 246 -6.49 11.32 -22.93
N ASP A 247 -5.78 11.64 -21.85
CA ASP A 247 -4.53 11.00 -21.40
C ASP A 247 -4.78 9.85 -20.40
N ALA A 248 -5.98 9.26 -20.39
CA ALA A 248 -6.35 8.17 -19.49
C ALA A 248 -5.40 6.96 -19.58
N PHE A 249 -4.80 6.73 -20.76
CA PHE A 249 -3.83 5.65 -21.01
C PHE A 249 -2.36 6.10 -20.91
N HIS A 250 -2.09 7.31 -20.42
CA HIS A 250 -0.74 7.80 -20.16
C HIS A 250 -0.42 7.73 -18.66
N LEU A 251 0.72 7.11 -18.34
CA LEU A 251 1.24 7.05 -16.97
C LEU A 251 1.93 8.35 -16.57
N PHE A 252 2.73 8.91 -17.48
CA PHE A 252 3.40 10.20 -17.29
C PHE A 252 2.56 11.27 -17.97
N ARG A 253 1.79 11.98 -17.15
CA ARG A 253 0.85 13.01 -17.58
C ARG A 253 1.42 14.40 -17.40
N ASP A 254 0.75 15.39 -17.98
CA ASP A 254 1.15 16.79 -17.95
C ASP A 254 1.55 17.27 -16.54
N PRO A 255 2.68 17.98 -16.38
CA PRO A 255 3.17 18.37 -15.06
C PRO A 255 2.32 19.44 -14.35
N LEU A 256 1.45 20.19 -15.04
CA LEU A 256 0.75 21.33 -14.43
C LEU A 256 -0.76 21.13 -14.35
N THR A 257 -1.35 20.46 -15.34
CA THR A 257 -2.81 20.37 -15.52
C THR A 257 -3.39 18.99 -15.21
N SER A 258 -2.53 18.00 -14.95
CA SER A 258 -2.94 16.62 -14.66
C SER A 258 -3.34 16.40 -13.19
N ASP A 259 -4.20 15.39 -12.97
CA ASP A 259 -4.54 14.81 -11.67
C ASP A 259 -3.39 13.99 -11.04
N LEU A 260 -2.48 13.50 -11.89
CA LEU A 260 -1.29 12.76 -11.50
C LEU A 260 -0.09 13.27 -12.32
N PRO A 261 0.44 14.46 -11.99
CA PRO A 261 1.56 15.05 -12.73
C PRO A 261 2.82 14.19 -12.60
N TRP A 262 3.49 13.92 -13.72
CA TRP A 262 4.60 12.96 -13.76
C TRP A 262 5.74 13.23 -12.75
N PRO A 263 6.19 14.49 -12.47
CA PRO A 263 7.25 14.69 -11.49
C PRO A 263 6.74 14.45 -10.06
N GLY A 264 5.48 14.78 -9.80
CA GLY A 264 4.80 14.44 -8.55
C GLY A 264 4.69 12.94 -8.35
N VAL A 265 4.37 12.19 -9.41
CA VAL A 265 4.31 10.72 -9.38
C VAL A 265 5.68 10.11 -9.09
N LEU A 266 6.76 10.61 -9.71
CA LEU A 266 8.09 10.04 -9.48
C LEU A 266 8.68 10.42 -8.12
N LEU A 267 8.59 11.69 -7.73
CA LEU A 267 9.28 12.21 -6.54
C LEU A 267 8.34 12.35 -5.34
N GLY A 268 7.16 12.96 -5.56
CA GLY A 268 6.19 13.25 -4.50
C GLY A 268 5.54 12.01 -3.90
N MET A 269 5.34 10.97 -4.70
CA MET A 269 4.78 9.70 -4.24
C MET A 269 5.81 8.79 -3.55
N SER A 270 7.08 8.86 -3.96
CA SER A 270 8.13 7.95 -3.50
C SER A 270 8.41 8.07 -1.99
N ILE A 271 8.38 9.28 -1.45
CA ILE A 271 8.67 9.51 -0.01
C ILE A 271 7.58 8.93 0.91
N PRO A 272 6.28 9.20 0.72
CA PRO A 272 5.24 8.54 1.53
C PRO A 272 5.17 7.03 1.25
N SER A 273 5.43 6.57 0.02
CA SER A 273 5.56 5.14 -0.28
C SER A 273 6.71 4.49 0.51
N MET A 274 7.85 5.18 0.63
CA MET A 274 8.95 4.73 1.49
C MET A 274 8.50 4.63 2.95
N TRP A 275 7.70 5.57 3.48
CA TRP A 275 7.14 5.45 4.82
C TRP A 275 6.28 4.18 4.93
N TYR A 276 5.36 3.99 3.99
CA TYR A 276 4.43 2.87 3.98
C TYR A 276 5.17 1.53 3.99
N TRP A 277 6.19 1.36 3.15
CA TRP A 277 6.90 0.09 3.03
C TRP A 277 8.02 -0.09 4.06
N CYS A 278 8.73 0.99 4.40
CA CYS A 278 9.97 0.90 5.18
C CYS A 278 9.82 1.33 6.63
N SER A 279 8.76 2.04 7.02
CA SER A 279 8.64 2.62 8.37
C SER A 279 7.29 2.36 9.04
N ASP A 280 6.30 1.89 8.30
CA ASP A 280 5.00 1.50 8.84
C ASP A 280 5.12 0.22 9.69
N GLN A 281 4.61 0.27 10.92
CA GLN A 281 4.61 -0.88 11.82
C GLN A 281 3.89 -2.08 11.21
N VAL A 282 2.78 -1.88 10.48
CA VAL A 282 2.00 -2.98 9.88
C VAL A 282 2.84 -3.84 8.94
N ILE A 283 3.65 -3.18 8.11
CA ILE A 283 4.44 -3.83 7.06
C ILE A 283 5.76 -4.36 7.63
N VAL A 284 6.51 -3.53 8.38
CA VAL A 284 7.82 -3.93 8.88
C VAL A 284 7.72 -5.05 9.92
N GLN A 285 6.70 -5.05 10.77
CA GLN A 285 6.50 -6.08 11.80
C GLN A 285 6.39 -7.50 11.22
N ARG A 286 5.78 -7.65 10.04
CA ARG A 286 5.68 -8.94 9.34
C ARG A 286 7.00 -9.43 8.82
N SER A 287 7.80 -8.50 8.29
CA SER A 287 9.14 -8.80 7.81
C SER A 287 10.08 -9.17 8.96
N LEU A 288 9.89 -8.58 10.15
CA LEU A 288 10.61 -8.92 11.37
C LEU A 288 10.23 -10.29 11.96
N ALA A 289 9.06 -10.84 11.61
CA ALA A 289 8.63 -12.18 12.01
C ALA A 289 9.32 -13.31 11.22
N ALA A 290 10.08 -12.97 10.17
CA ALA A 290 10.81 -13.93 9.37
C ALA A 290 11.92 -14.64 10.19
N LYS A 291 12.16 -15.92 9.86
CA LYS A 291 13.17 -16.74 10.55
C LYS A 291 14.61 -16.24 10.43
N ASN A 292 14.92 -15.55 9.34
CA ASN A 292 16.21 -14.90 9.11
C ASN A 292 16.08 -13.87 7.98
N LEU A 293 17.15 -13.11 7.75
CA LEU A 293 17.19 -12.06 6.73
C LEU A 293 16.93 -12.58 5.30
N LEU A 294 17.36 -13.81 4.97
CA LEU A 294 17.09 -14.41 3.66
C LEU A 294 15.59 -14.61 3.44
N HIS A 295 14.87 -15.08 4.46
CA HIS A 295 13.41 -15.26 4.39
C HIS A 295 12.67 -13.93 4.34
N ALA A 296 13.16 -12.90 5.05
CA ALA A 296 12.59 -11.56 4.99
C ALA A 296 12.75 -10.93 3.60
N LYS A 297 13.94 -11.06 2.98
CA LYS A 297 14.20 -10.66 1.59
C LYS A 297 13.37 -11.43 0.59
N GLY A 298 13.26 -12.75 0.76
CA GLY A 298 12.41 -13.60 -0.08
C GLY A 298 10.92 -13.22 0.01
N GLY A 299 10.43 -12.88 1.21
CA GLY A 299 9.07 -12.36 1.40
C GLY A 299 8.86 -11.01 0.72
N SER A 300 9.81 -10.08 0.87
CA SER A 300 9.78 -8.78 0.20
C SER A 300 9.75 -8.92 -1.33
N LEU A 301 10.54 -9.86 -1.88
CA LEU A 301 10.56 -10.15 -3.31
C LEU A 301 9.25 -10.76 -3.81
N LEU A 302 8.66 -11.71 -3.07
CA LEU A 302 7.35 -12.27 -3.40
C LEU A 302 6.27 -11.19 -3.41
N ALA A 303 6.24 -10.32 -2.40
CA ALA A 303 5.30 -9.21 -2.33
C ALA A 303 5.46 -8.26 -3.53
N ALA A 304 6.69 -7.97 -3.94
CA ALA A 304 6.98 -7.15 -5.13
C ALA A 304 6.38 -7.78 -6.41
N TYR A 305 6.57 -9.09 -6.60
CA TYR A 305 5.98 -9.80 -7.75
C TYR A 305 4.45 -9.75 -7.75
N LEU A 306 3.83 -9.96 -6.58
CA LEU A 306 2.37 -9.92 -6.47
C LEU A 306 1.79 -8.52 -6.74
N LYS A 307 2.54 -7.43 -6.48
CA LYS A 307 2.10 -6.04 -6.76
C LYS A 307 1.98 -5.69 -8.24
N VAL A 308 2.38 -6.57 -9.16
CA VAL A 308 2.07 -6.39 -10.59
C VAL A 308 0.58 -6.69 -10.86
N LEU A 309 -0.04 -7.57 -10.06
CA LEU A 309 -1.39 -8.08 -10.31
C LEU A 309 -2.53 -7.06 -10.15
N PRO A 310 -2.52 -6.12 -9.18
CA PRO A 310 -3.57 -5.12 -9.02
C PRO A 310 -3.89 -4.31 -10.28
N PHE A 311 -2.91 -4.07 -11.17
CA PHE A 311 -3.16 -3.46 -12.47
C PHE A 311 -4.20 -4.27 -13.27
N PHE A 312 -3.97 -5.57 -13.39
CA PHE A 312 -4.80 -6.47 -14.19
C PHE A 312 -6.11 -6.85 -13.50
N MET A 313 -6.08 -7.11 -12.19
CA MET A 313 -7.20 -7.70 -11.47
C MET A 313 -8.09 -6.69 -10.72
N MET A 314 -7.68 -5.41 -10.66
CA MET A 314 -8.46 -4.33 -10.01
C MET A 314 -8.65 -3.12 -10.93
N LEU A 315 -7.55 -2.54 -11.40
CA LEU A 315 -7.61 -1.28 -12.15
C LEU A 315 -8.32 -1.45 -13.49
N LEU A 316 -7.94 -2.46 -14.28
CA LEU A 316 -8.58 -2.72 -15.58
C LEU A 316 -10.04 -3.15 -15.44
N PRO A 317 -10.43 -4.04 -14.52
CA PRO A 317 -11.84 -4.25 -14.19
C PRO A 317 -12.56 -2.95 -13.83
N GLY A 318 -11.97 -2.06 -13.03
CA GLY A 318 -12.53 -0.73 -12.77
C GLY A 318 -12.84 0.06 -14.05
N MET A 319 -11.89 0.12 -14.99
CA MET A 319 -12.09 0.75 -16.30
C MET A 319 -13.20 0.07 -17.12
N ILE A 320 -13.23 -1.26 -17.13
CA ILE A 320 -14.26 -2.05 -17.82
C ILE A 320 -15.64 -1.77 -17.22
N SER A 321 -15.75 -1.65 -15.90
CA SER A 321 -17.01 -1.30 -15.24
C SER A 321 -17.58 0.01 -15.73
N ARG A 322 -16.74 1.02 -15.98
CA ARG A 322 -17.18 2.29 -16.55
C ARG A 322 -17.69 2.12 -17.98
N ILE A 323 -17.03 1.28 -18.79
CA ILE A 323 -17.46 1.00 -20.17
C ILE A 323 -18.83 0.35 -20.19
N LEU A 324 -19.07 -0.62 -19.31
CA LEU A 324 -20.32 -1.40 -19.27
C LEU A 324 -21.47 -0.66 -18.57
N TYR A 325 -21.17 0.16 -17.56
CA TYR A 325 -22.17 0.84 -16.72
C TYR A 325 -21.87 2.34 -16.56
N PRO A 326 -21.79 3.13 -17.65
CA PRO A 326 -21.37 4.54 -17.59
C PRO A 326 -22.32 5.42 -16.78
N ASP A 327 -23.64 5.19 -16.86
CA ASP A 327 -24.65 5.99 -16.17
C ASP A 327 -24.60 5.88 -14.65
N GLU A 328 -24.10 4.75 -14.13
CA GLU A 328 -23.99 4.49 -12.69
C GLU A 328 -22.58 4.79 -12.18
N VAL A 329 -21.55 4.28 -12.86
CA VAL A 329 -20.15 4.35 -12.39
C VAL A 329 -19.51 5.70 -12.70
N ALA A 330 -19.83 6.29 -13.86
CA ALA A 330 -19.29 7.58 -14.28
C ALA A 330 -20.32 8.72 -14.16
N CYS A 331 -21.34 8.53 -13.32
CA CYS A 331 -22.35 9.54 -13.07
C CYS A 331 -21.69 10.88 -12.68
N ALA A 332 -22.25 11.97 -13.17
CA ALA A 332 -21.77 13.33 -12.91
C ALA A 332 -22.87 14.30 -12.47
N ASP A 333 -24.14 13.88 -12.59
CA ASP A 333 -25.28 14.64 -12.13
C ASP A 333 -25.53 14.37 -10.62
N PRO A 334 -25.67 15.41 -9.78
CA PRO A 334 -25.80 15.25 -8.33
C PRO A 334 -26.98 14.40 -7.89
N GLU A 335 -28.14 14.54 -8.55
CA GLU A 335 -29.35 13.79 -8.19
C GLU A 335 -29.24 12.32 -8.62
N ALA A 336 -28.72 12.09 -9.82
CA ALA A 336 -28.45 10.75 -10.33
C ALA A 336 -27.43 10.01 -9.46
N CYS A 337 -26.29 10.63 -9.16
CA CYS A 337 -25.25 10.02 -8.32
C CYS A 337 -25.75 9.73 -6.90
N LYS A 338 -26.49 10.67 -6.29
CA LYS A 338 -27.05 10.47 -4.94
C LYS A 338 -28.02 9.28 -4.90
N LYS A 339 -28.76 9.04 -5.99
CA LYS A 339 -29.66 7.88 -6.11
C LYS A 339 -28.92 6.55 -6.28
N VAL A 340 -27.79 6.55 -6.99
CA VAL A 340 -27.00 5.34 -7.27
C VAL A 340 -26.16 4.91 -6.08
N CYS A 341 -25.40 5.84 -5.47
CA CYS A 341 -24.43 5.51 -4.43
C CYS A 341 -24.50 6.37 -3.16
N GLY A 342 -25.50 7.26 -3.05
CA GLY A 342 -25.64 8.14 -1.89
C GLY A 342 -24.64 9.30 -1.84
N ASN A 343 -23.80 9.47 -2.85
CA ASN A 343 -22.84 10.57 -2.99
C ASN A 343 -23.22 11.47 -4.16
N SER A 344 -23.26 12.78 -3.97
CA SER A 344 -23.61 13.75 -5.02
C SER A 344 -22.44 14.11 -5.94
N VAL A 345 -21.20 13.78 -5.58
CA VAL A 345 -19.99 14.17 -6.34
C VAL A 345 -19.66 13.15 -7.43
N GLY A 346 -19.74 11.86 -7.10
CA GLY A 346 -19.42 10.78 -8.04
C GLY A 346 -19.51 9.41 -7.38
N CYS A 347 -19.67 8.37 -8.21
CA CYS A 347 -19.89 7.00 -7.77
C CYS A 347 -18.83 6.01 -8.27
N SER A 348 -17.64 6.46 -8.70
CA SER A 348 -16.68 5.55 -9.33
C SER A 348 -16.20 4.42 -8.40
N ASP A 349 -16.17 4.64 -7.08
CA ASP A 349 -15.86 3.61 -6.08
C ASP A 349 -16.79 2.36 -6.16
N ILE A 350 -17.99 2.45 -6.73
CA ILE A 350 -18.87 1.27 -6.88
C ILE A 350 -18.45 0.34 -8.02
N ALA A 351 -17.52 0.76 -8.89
CA ALA A 351 -17.15 0.07 -10.12
C ALA A 351 -16.89 -1.43 -9.92
N TYR A 352 -16.05 -1.78 -8.94
CA TYR A 352 -15.70 -3.17 -8.71
C TYR A 352 -16.88 -3.99 -8.21
N ALA A 353 -17.67 -3.44 -7.29
CA ALA A 353 -18.87 -4.08 -6.76
C ALA A 353 -19.92 -4.29 -7.87
N LYS A 354 -20.10 -3.29 -8.75
CA LYS A 354 -21.04 -3.35 -9.86
C LYS A 354 -20.73 -4.49 -10.83
N LEU A 355 -19.46 -4.66 -11.21
CA LEU A 355 -19.04 -5.80 -12.04
C LEU A 355 -19.33 -7.14 -11.36
N VAL A 356 -19.02 -7.27 -10.08
CA VAL A 356 -19.28 -8.50 -9.32
C VAL A 356 -20.75 -8.86 -9.35
N MET A 357 -21.63 -7.88 -9.12
CA MET A 357 -23.07 -8.14 -8.99
C MET A 357 -23.76 -8.43 -10.33
N GLU A 358 -23.30 -7.80 -11.41
CA GLU A 358 -23.96 -7.88 -12.72
C GLU A 358 -23.36 -8.95 -13.63
N LEU A 359 -22.05 -9.22 -13.55
CA LEU A 359 -21.39 -10.16 -14.48
C LEU A 359 -21.28 -11.59 -13.95
N LEU A 360 -21.13 -11.78 -12.64
CA LEU A 360 -20.83 -13.10 -12.11
C LEU A 360 -22.11 -13.92 -11.88
N PRO A 361 -22.09 -15.23 -12.23
CA PRO A 361 -23.19 -16.13 -11.92
C PRO A 361 -23.24 -16.47 -10.42
N SER A 362 -24.35 -17.08 -9.99
CA SER A 362 -24.47 -17.62 -8.63
C SER A 362 -23.36 -18.63 -8.32
N GLY A 363 -22.87 -18.64 -7.09
CA GLY A 363 -21.67 -19.33 -6.64
C GLY A 363 -20.44 -18.43 -6.75
N LEU A 364 -20.17 -17.87 -7.93
CA LEU A 364 -19.02 -16.97 -8.14
C LEU A 364 -19.23 -15.59 -7.52
N ARG A 365 -20.48 -15.11 -7.44
CA ARG A 365 -20.79 -13.90 -6.65
C ARG A 365 -20.48 -14.09 -5.17
N GLY A 366 -20.90 -15.22 -4.58
CA GLY A 366 -20.56 -15.58 -3.21
C GLY A 366 -19.05 -15.72 -2.98
N LEU A 367 -18.31 -16.26 -3.96
CA LEU A 367 -16.85 -16.27 -3.93
C LEU A 367 -16.28 -14.85 -3.89
N MET A 368 -16.78 -13.92 -4.70
CA MET A 368 -16.31 -12.54 -4.69
C MET A 368 -16.70 -11.78 -3.43
N MET A 369 -17.85 -12.08 -2.84
CA MET A 369 -18.19 -11.58 -1.51
C MET A 369 -17.18 -12.09 -0.47
N ALA A 370 -16.84 -13.38 -0.51
CA ALA A 370 -15.81 -13.95 0.36
C ALA A 370 -14.45 -13.28 0.16
N VAL A 371 -14.06 -12.97 -1.08
CA VAL A 371 -12.82 -12.26 -1.43
C VAL A 371 -12.74 -10.88 -0.80
N LEU A 372 -13.82 -10.10 -0.88
CA LEU A 372 -13.84 -8.74 -0.35
C LEU A 372 -13.90 -8.72 1.17
N LEU A 373 -14.64 -9.65 1.78
CA LEU A 373 -14.59 -9.91 3.22
C LEU A 373 -13.19 -10.36 3.67
N ALA A 374 -12.52 -11.19 2.88
CA ALA A 374 -11.14 -11.63 3.14
C ALA A 374 -10.15 -10.48 3.09
N ALA A 375 -10.22 -9.64 2.07
CA ALA A 375 -9.37 -8.46 1.93
C ALA A 375 -9.55 -7.51 3.12
N LEU A 376 -10.80 -7.25 3.50
CA LEU A 376 -11.12 -6.40 4.65
C LEU A 376 -10.61 -6.98 5.98
N MET A 377 -10.89 -8.26 6.24
CA MET A 377 -10.47 -8.90 7.49
C MET A 377 -8.94 -8.99 7.58
N SER A 378 -8.24 -9.32 6.49
CA SER A 378 -6.78 -9.31 6.43
C SER A 378 -6.23 -7.93 6.81
N SER A 379 -6.70 -6.85 6.16
CA SER A 379 -6.19 -5.51 6.44
C SER A 379 -6.52 -5.02 7.85
N LEU A 380 -7.75 -5.21 8.34
CA LEU A 380 -8.14 -4.79 9.69
C LEU A 380 -7.38 -5.57 10.77
N THR A 381 -7.27 -6.90 10.66
CA THR A 381 -6.53 -7.72 11.64
C THR A 381 -5.06 -7.28 11.71
N SER A 382 -4.47 -6.96 10.56
CA SER A 382 -3.11 -6.41 10.43
C SER A 382 -2.94 -5.11 11.20
N ILE A 383 -3.85 -4.16 10.98
CA ILE A 383 -3.79 -2.84 11.61
C ILE A 383 -4.03 -2.96 13.11
N PHE A 384 -5.01 -3.76 13.54
CA PHE A 384 -5.32 -3.96 14.95
C PHE A 384 -4.17 -4.62 15.71
N ASN A 385 -3.53 -5.63 15.14
CA ASN A 385 -2.36 -6.26 15.76
C ASN A 385 -1.21 -5.25 15.93
N SER A 386 -0.89 -4.49 14.88
CA SER A 386 0.20 -3.50 14.95
C SER A 386 -0.12 -2.33 15.88
N SER A 387 -1.36 -1.85 15.88
CA SER A 387 -1.82 -0.80 16.79
C SER A 387 -1.78 -1.25 18.25
N SER A 388 -2.23 -2.47 18.53
CA SER A 388 -2.10 -3.10 19.84
C SER A 388 -0.62 -3.22 20.24
N THR A 389 0.27 -3.56 19.31
CA THR A 389 1.71 -3.64 19.57
C THR A 389 2.27 -2.26 19.94
N LEU A 390 1.99 -1.23 19.13
CA LEU A 390 2.45 0.14 19.38
C LEU A 390 1.95 0.66 20.72
N PHE A 391 0.66 0.51 21.02
CA PHE A 391 0.11 1.01 22.28
C PHE A 391 0.71 0.28 23.49
N THR A 392 0.79 -1.04 23.45
CA THR A 392 1.28 -1.82 24.59
C THR A 392 2.78 -1.67 24.82
N MET A 393 3.57 -1.72 23.76
CA MET A 393 5.03 -1.72 23.84
C MET A 393 5.61 -0.31 23.99
N ASP A 394 5.06 0.67 23.25
CA ASP A 394 5.62 2.02 23.19
C ASP A 394 4.93 3.01 24.15
N LEU A 395 3.70 2.76 24.59
CA LEU A 395 2.99 3.67 25.50
C LEU A 395 2.73 3.03 26.87
N TRP A 396 2.12 1.85 26.91
CA TRP A 396 1.69 1.23 28.17
C TRP A 396 2.85 0.86 29.09
N ARG A 397 3.91 0.23 28.54
CA ARG A 397 5.14 -0.08 29.30
C ARG A 397 5.85 1.15 29.87
N HIS A 398 5.62 2.33 29.28
CA HIS A 398 6.17 3.58 29.80
C HIS A 398 5.39 4.13 30.98
N MET A 399 4.08 3.89 31.01
CA MET A 399 3.22 4.32 32.11
C MET A 399 3.35 3.40 33.34
N ARG A 400 3.52 2.09 33.13
CA ARG A 400 3.74 1.14 34.23
C ARG A 400 4.53 -0.10 33.81
N ARG A 401 5.15 -0.75 34.80
CA ARG A 401 5.74 -2.08 34.61
C ARG A 401 4.62 -3.11 34.54
N ALA A 402 4.31 -3.54 33.32
CA ALA A 402 3.23 -4.48 33.01
C ALA A 402 3.75 -5.92 32.89
N SER A 403 2.98 -6.90 33.35
CA SER A 403 3.23 -8.31 33.07
C SER A 403 2.88 -8.65 31.61
N GLU A 404 3.40 -9.77 31.08
CA GLU A 404 3.06 -10.20 29.71
C GLU A 404 1.56 -10.42 29.52
N TRP A 405 0.89 -10.99 30.53
CA TRP A 405 -0.56 -11.22 30.52
C TRP A 405 -1.35 -9.92 30.43
N GLU A 406 -0.94 -8.93 31.20
CA GLU A 406 -1.56 -7.62 31.20
C GLU A 406 -1.42 -6.92 29.85
N LEU A 407 -0.23 -6.97 29.23
CA LEU A 407 0.00 -6.39 27.91
C LEU A 407 -0.94 -7.02 26.86
N MET A 408 -1.17 -8.32 26.92
CA MET A 408 -2.11 -9.00 26.02
C MET A 408 -3.55 -8.53 26.21
N ILE A 409 -4.02 -8.34 27.45
CA ILE A 409 -5.38 -7.85 27.73
C ILE A 409 -5.53 -6.40 27.28
N VAL A 410 -4.61 -5.52 27.69
CA VAL A 410 -4.65 -4.09 27.39
C VAL A 410 -4.62 -3.87 25.88
N GLY A 411 -3.80 -4.63 25.15
CA GLY A 411 -3.77 -4.60 23.70
C GLY A 411 -5.13 -4.89 23.05
N ARG A 412 -5.84 -5.92 23.53
CA ARG A 412 -7.17 -6.30 23.03
C ARG A 412 -8.22 -5.24 23.34
N VAL A 413 -8.22 -4.69 24.55
CA VAL A 413 -9.16 -3.61 24.94
C VAL A 413 -8.91 -2.36 24.11
N PHE A 414 -7.64 -2.01 23.86
CA PHE A 414 -7.28 -0.85 23.05
C PHE A 414 -7.76 -0.96 21.59
N VAL A 415 -7.74 -2.16 21.00
CA VAL A 415 -8.32 -2.40 19.67
C VAL A 415 -9.81 -2.04 19.63
N LEU A 416 -10.59 -2.39 20.67
CA LEU A 416 -12.01 -2.03 20.73
C LEU A 416 -12.21 -0.51 20.76
N VAL A 417 -11.34 0.22 21.48
CA VAL A 417 -11.37 1.69 21.51
C VAL A 417 -11.09 2.27 20.12
N LEU A 418 -10.06 1.76 19.43
CA LEU A 418 -9.74 2.20 18.06
C LEU A 418 -10.87 1.96 17.08
N VAL A 419 -11.56 0.83 17.19
CA VAL A 419 -12.74 0.51 16.39
C VAL A 419 -13.83 1.56 16.58
N VAL A 420 -14.20 1.87 17.84
CA VAL A 420 -15.24 2.87 18.14
C VAL A 420 -14.88 4.23 17.55
N VAL A 421 -13.66 4.70 17.75
CA VAL A 421 -13.20 5.99 17.21
C VAL A 421 -13.22 5.99 15.68
N SER A 422 -12.87 4.88 15.04
CA SER A 422 -12.89 4.77 13.57
C SER A 422 -14.31 4.75 12.99
N VAL A 423 -15.28 4.13 13.67
CA VAL A 423 -16.71 4.19 13.29
C VAL A 423 -17.20 5.64 13.32
N LEU A 424 -16.88 6.37 14.38
CA LEU A 424 -17.27 7.78 14.53
C LEU A 424 -16.68 8.68 13.43
N TRP A 425 -15.61 8.24 12.77
CA TRP A 425 -14.93 8.98 11.72
C TRP A 425 -15.50 8.73 10.30
N ILE A 426 -16.26 7.64 10.10
CA ILE A 426 -16.84 7.29 8.78
C ILE A 426 -17.60 8.45 8.12
N PRO A 427 -18.45 9.24 8.82
CA PRO A 427 -19.16 10.35 8.21
C PRO A 427 -18.23 11.40 7.58
N LEU A 428 -17.04 11.63 8.17
CA LEU A 428 -16.08 12.56 7.60
C LEU A 428 -15.42 11.98 6.35
N VAL A 429 -15.14 10.68 6.32
CA VAL A 429 -14.65 9.99 5.12
C VAL A 429 -15.69 10.15 3.99
N GLN A 430 -16.97 9.92 4.28
CA GLN A 430 -18.06 10.09 3.31
C GLN A 430 -18.13 11.52 2.75
N ALA A 431 -17.99 12.52 3.61
CA ALA A 431 -18.03 13.93 3.21
C ALA A 431 -16.81 14.37 2.38
N SER A 432 -15.63 13.76 2.61
CA SER A 432 -14.36 14.27 2.08
C SER A 432 -13.82 13.51 0.87
N GLN A 433 -14.31 12.30 0.60
CA GLN A 433 -13.69 11.42 -0.40
C GLN A 433 -14.06 11.77 -1.86
N GLY A 434 -15.16 12.50 -2.09
CA GLY A 434 -15.48 13.08 -3.41
C GLY A 434 -15.77 12.08 -4.54
N GLY A 435 -16.06 10.83 -4.22
CA GLY A 435 -16.27 9.72 -5.17
C GLY A 435 -15.00 8.93 -5.50
N GLN A 436 -13.82 9.31 -5.01
CA GLN A 436 -12.54 8.64 -5.26
C GLN A 436 -11.80 8.35 -3.95
N LEU A 437 -12.24 7.31 -3.24
CA LEU A 437 -11.69 6.92 -1.94
C LEU A 437 -10.16 6.74 -1.95
N PHE A 438 -9.59 6.18 -3.02
CA PHE A 438 -8.14 5.97 -3.10
C PHE A 438 -7.36 7.29 -3.12
N ILE A 439 -7.80 8.29 -3.89
CA ILE A 439 -7.11 9.60 -3.92
C ILE A 439 -7.20 10.29 -2.56
N TYR A 440 -8.34 10.16 -1.86
CA TYR A 440 -8.49 10.63 -0.49
C TYR A 440 -7.48 10.00 0.49
N ILE A 441 -7.28 8.67 0.43
CA ILE A 441 -6.25 8.00 1.25
C ILE A 441 -4.87 8.56 0.94
N GLN A 442 -4.56 8.73 -0.35
CA GLN A 442 -3.22 9.14 -0.76
C GLN A 442 -2.93 10.61 -0.42
N SER A 443 -3.92 11.51 -0.50
CA SER A 443 -3.73 12.91 -0.11
C SER A 443 -3.44 13.06 1.38
N ILE A 444 -4.24 12.42 2.25
CA ILE A 444 -3.99 12.43 3.71
C ILE A 444 -2.64 11.80 4.04
N SER A 445 -2.32 10.69 3.39
CA SER A 445 -1.02 10.03 3.52
C SER A 445 0.13 10.98 3.22
N ILE A 446 0.03 11.76 2.16
CA ILE A 446 1.02 12.76 1.75
C ILE A 446 1.16 13.92 2.74
N TYR A 447 0.12 14.25 3.52
CA TYR A 447 0.22 15.32 4.51
C TYR A 447 0.93 14.89 5.80
N LEU A 448 0.83 13.62 6.18
CA LEU A 448 1.29 13.15 7.48
C LEU A 448 2.54 12.26 7.42
N GLN A 449 2.73 11.50 6.35
CA GLN A 449 3.79 10.48 6.25
C GLN A 449 5.17 11.03 5.87
N PRO A 450 5.33 12.03 4.97
CA PRO A 450 6.65 12.45 4.53
C PRO A 450 7.60 12.90 5.64
N PRO A 451 7.18 13.68 6.66
CA PRO A 451 8.07 14.07 7.75
C PRO A 451 8.64 12.87 8.51
N VAL A 452 7.81 11.85 8.75
CA VAL A 452 8.25 10.61 9.39
C VAL A 452 9.24 9.86 8.49
N SER A 453 8.90 9.73 7.21
CA SER A 453 9.74 9.07 6.20
C SER A 453 11.16 9.64 6.18
N VAL A 454 11.26 10.98 6.17
CA VAL A 454 12.54 11.70 6.19
C VAL A 454 13.32 11.40 7.47
N VAL A 455 12.67 11.39 8.64
CA VAL A 455 13.34 11.07 9.91
C VAL A 455 13.89 9.64 9.93
N PHE A 456 13.13 8.65 9.42
CA PHE A 456 13.64 7.29 9.32
C PHE A 456 14.79 7.16 8.32
N LEU A 457 14.68 7.78 7.14
CA LEU A 457 15.75 7.79 6.15
C LEU A 457 17.04 8.38 6.74
N MET A 458 16.94 9.55 7.39
CA MET A 458 18.07 10.22 8.00
C MET A 458 18.60 9.47 9.23
N GLY A 459 17.73 8.82 10.00
CA GLY A 459 18.12 7.98 11.13
C GLY A 459 18.90 6.73 10.71
N CYS A 460 18.49 6.08 9.61
CA CYS A 460 19.11 4.87 9.09
C CYS A 460 20.42 5.14 8.33
N PHE A 461 20.47 6.20 7.50
CA PHE A 461 21.56 6.36 6.53
C PHE A 461 22.50 7.54 6.83
N TRP A 462 22.13 8.48 7.71
CA TRP A 462 22.99 9.61 8.07
C TRP A 462 23.44 9.57 9.53
N LYS A 463 24.73 9.33 9.72
CA LYS A 463 25.37 9.21 11.05
C LYS A 463 25.20 10.48 11.90
N ARG A 464 25.12 11.65 11.27
CA ARG A 464 25.10 12.95 11.95
C ARG A 464 23.74 13.32 12.55
N THR A 465 22.66 12.66 12.12
CA THR A 465 21.30 12.88 12.64
C THR A 465 21.27 12.65 14.15
N ASN A 466 20.79 13.64 14.90
CA ASN A 466 20.62 13.58 16.35
C ASN A 466 19.13 13.71 16.73
N GLU A 467 18.81 13.49 18.00
CA GLU A 467 17.43 13.50 18.51
C GLU A 467 16.74 14.86 18.29
N LYS A 468 17.44 15.96 18.59
CA LYS A 468 16.91 17.33 18.43
C LYS A 468 16.51 17.61 16.97
N GLY A 469 17.37 17.26 16.02
CA GLY A 469 17.10 17.44 14.59
C GLY A 469 15.96 16.57 14.09
N ALA A 470 15.93 15.30 14.51
CA ALA A 470 14.84 14.39 14.18
C ALA A 470 13.49 14.86 14.75
N PHE A 471 13.46 15.26 16.03
CA PHE A 471 12.25 15.71 16.71
C PHE A 471 11.69 17.00 16.11
N TRP A 472 12.51 18.05 15.97
CA TRP A 472 12.03 19.32 15.41
C TRP A 472 11.72 19.25 13.92
N GLY A 473 12.48 18.46 13.15
CA GLY A 473 12.13 18.16 11.77
C GLY A 473 10.75 17.52 11.65
N LEU A 474 10.49 16.51 12.49
CA LEU A 474 9.20 15.84 12.54
C LEU A 474 8.07 16.78 12.95
N VAL A 475 8.23 17.53 14.04
CA VAL A 475 7.20 18.44 14.57
C VAL A 475 6.88 19.55 13.56
N LEU A 476 7.89 20.25 13.05
CA LEU A 476 7.67 21.35 12.11
C LEU A 476 7.11 20.84 10.77
N GLY A 477 7.61 19.70 10.27
CA GLY A 477 7.05 19.06 9.08
C GLY A 477 5.57 18.70 9.29
N LEU A 478 5.24 18.02 10.38
CA LEU A 478 3.84 17.66 10.67
C LEU A 478 2.94 18.86 10.86
N LEU A 479 3.43 19.95 11.47
CA LEU A 479 2.65 21.19 11.58
C LEU A 479 2.30 21.74 10.20
N VAL A 480 3.26 21.81 9.27
CA VAL A 480 3.01 22.26 7.89
C VAL A 480 2.04 21.31 7.17
N GLY A 481 2.23 20.00 7.34
CA GLY A 481 1.33 18.98 6.80
C GLY A 481 -0.10 19.07 7.34
N LEU A 482 -0.26 19.26 8.65
CA LEU A 482 -1.56 19.42 9.31
C LEU A 482 -2.26 20.71 8.86
N VAL A 483 -1.53 21.81 8.71
CA VAL A 483 -2.09 23.05 8.16
C VAL A 483 -2.63 22.81 6.75
N ARG A 484 -1.87 22.13 5.87
CA ARG A 484 -2.34 21.76 4.53
C ARG A 484 -3.60 20.89 4.59
N MET A 485 -3.61 19.89 5.46
CA MET A 485 -4.74 18.97 5.63
C MET A 485 -6.00 19.69 6.11
N ILE A 486 -5.89 20.56 7.12
CA ILE A 486 -7.00 21.36 7.65
C ILE A 486 -7.55 22.30 6.56
N LEU A 487 -6.65 22.93 5.80
CA LEU A 487 -7.03 23.80 4.69
C LEU A 487 -7.81 23.04 3.60
N ASP A 488 -7.44 21.80 3.28
CA ASP A 488 -8.20 20.97 2.32
C ASP A 488 -9.56 20.54 2.84
N PHE A 489 -9.73 20.36 4.16
CA PHE A 489 -11.04 20.10 4.75
C PHE A 489 -11.94 21.34 4.79
N ILE A 490 -11.36 22.52 5.02
CA ILE A 490 -12.10 23.80 5.02
C ILE A 490 -12.48 24.20 3.59
N TYR A 491 -11.59 23.97 2.62
CA TYR A 491 -11.75 24.33 1.21
C TYR A 491 -11.73 23.06 0.32
N PRO A 492 -12.78 22.22 0.39
CA PRO A 492 -12.86 21.00 -0.40
C PRO A 492 -12.86 21.30 -1.89
N VAL A 493 -12.45 20.32 -2.70
CA VAL A 493 -12.51 20.42 -4.16
C VAL A 493 -13.97 20.70 -4.55
N PRO A 494 -14.25 21.79 -5.30
CA PRO A 494 -15.60 22.13 -5.74
C PRO A 494 -16.15 21.03 -6.65
N GLN A 495 -17.48 20.98 -6.82
CA GLN A 495 -18.04 20.07 -7.81
C GLN A 495 -17.61 20.49 -9.21
N CYS A 496 -17.56 19.53 -10.14
CA CYS A 496 -16.98 19.74 -11.46
C CYS A 496 -17.64 20.87 -12.28
N TYR A 497 -18.89 21.23 -11.98
CA TYR A 497 -19.62 22.32 -12.64
C TYR A 497 -19.56 23.66 -11.86
N GLU A 498 -18.96 23.68 -10.68
CA GLU A 498 -18.81 24.86 -9.85
C GLU A 498 -17.48 25.58 -10.11
N THR A 499 -17.43 26.88 -9.85
CA THR A 499 -16.20 27.65 -9.97
C THR A 499 -15.28 27.37 -8.78
N ASP A 500 -13.98 27.17 -9.07
CA ASP A 500 -13.01 26.89 -8.02
C ASP A 500 -12.58 28.15 -7.26
N SER A 501 -13.23 28.34 -6.10
CA SER A 501 -13.03 29.43 -5.15
C SER A 501 -12.00 29.13 -4.07
N ARG A 502 -11.26 28.01 -4.16
CA ARG A 502 -10.24 27.67 -3.16
C ARG A 502 -9.07 28.66 -3.24
N PRO A 503 -8.42 28.96 -2.10
CA PRO A 503 -7.19 29.77 -2.09
C PRO A 503 -6.13 29.26 -3.08
N ASP A 504 -5.38 30.16 -3.71
CA ASP A 504 -4.40 29.84 -4.76
C ASP A 504 -3.38 28.77 -4.34
N VAL A 505 -2.93 28.82 -3.07
CA VAL A 505 -1.99 27.83 -2.53
C VAL A 505 -2.58 26.42 -2.55
N ILE A 506 -3.89 26.28 -2.32
CA ILE A 506 -4.58 24.99 -2.32
C ILE A 506 -4.85 24.53 -3.74
N LYS A 507 -5.27 25.47 -4.59
CA LYS A 507 -5.70 25.25 -5.96
C LYS A 507 -4.55 24.85 -6.88
N TYR A 508 -3.43 25.58 -6.83
CA TYR A 508 -2.32 25.40 -7.77
C TYR A 508 -1.23 24.46 -7.24
N VAL A 509 -1.09 24.29 -5.93
CA VAL A 509 -0.10 23.36 -5.37
C VAL A 509 -0.72 21.98 -5.22
N HIS A 510 -0.56 21.17 -6.26
CA HIS A 510 -0.98 19.77 -6.27
C HIS A 510 -0.39 19.00 -5.07
N TYR A 511 -1.18 18.12 -4.46
CA TYR A 511 -0.79 17.41 -3.23
C TYR A 511 0.52 16.61 -3.41
N LEU A 512 0.77 16.01 -4.57
CA LEU A 512 2.05 15.36 -4.88
C LEU A 512 3.25 16.32 -4.87
N TYR A 513 3.11 17.56 -5.37
CA TYR A 513 4.17 18.56 -5.28
C TYR A 513 4.35 19.07 -3.86
N PHE A 514 3.25 19.23 -3.13
CA PHE A 514 3.30 19.53 -1.71
C PHE A 514 4.10 18.46 -0.93
N SER A 515 3.97 17.18 -1.28
CA SER A 515 4.79 16.10 -0.71
C SER A 515 6.30 16.35 -0.86
N ILE A 516 6.73 16.80 -2.06
CA ILE A 516 8.14 17.11 -2.34
C ILE A 516 8.58 18.29 -1.48
N ILE A 517 7.79 19.37 -1.48
CA ILE A 517 8.07 20.58 -0.70
C ILE A 517 8.17 20.24 0.79
N LEU A 518 7.22 19.48 1.32
CA LEU A 518 7.18 19.06 2.71
C LEU A 518 8.38 18.18 3.07
N SER A 519 8.77 17.27 2.18
CA SER A 519 9.93 16.40 2.37
C SER A 519 11.23 17.21 2.40
N LEU A 520 11.41 18.14 1.46
CA LEU A 520 12.58 19.01 1.40
C LEU A 520 12.65 19.98 2.57
N PHE A 521 11.51 20.54 2.99
CA PHE A 521 11.41 21.36 4.19
C PHE A 521 11.82 20.56 5.43
N THR A 522 11.24 19.38 5.62
CA THR A 522 11.58 18.51 6.76
C THR A 522 13.06 18.13 6.74
N LEU A 523 13.58 17.74 5.57
CA LEU A 523 14.99 17.38 5.41
C LEU A 523 15.91 18.54 5.76
N THR A 524 15.61 19.76 5.29
CA THR A 524 16.36 20.97 5.61
C THR A 524 16.37 21.21 7.12
N VAL A 525 15.22 21.13 7.79
CA VAL A 525 15.13 21.30 9.24
C VAL A 525 15.95 20.23 9.98
N VAL A 526 15.80 18.95 9.61
CA VAL A 526 16.57 17.85 10.20
C VAL A 526 18.07 18.08 10.04
N VAL A 527 18.52 18.47 8.84
CA VAL A 527 19.93 18.70 8.53
C VAL A 527 20.48 19.90 9.30
N CYS A 528 19.83 21.06 9.22
CA CYS A 528 20.27 22.29 9.87
C CYS A 528 20.37 22.11 11.40
N ILE A 529 19.32 21.59 12.04
CA ILE A 529 19.31 21.40 13.49
C ILE A 529 20.27 20.29 13.90
N SER A 530 20.37 19.21 13.12
CA SER A 530 21.35 18.16 13.42
C SER A 530 22.76 18.74 13.40
N LEU A 531 23.12 19.55 12.40
CA LEU A 531 24.47 20.10 12.26
C LEU A 531 24.84 21.11 13.36
N THR A 532 23.88 21.90 13.83
CA THR A 532 24.11 22.93 14.87
C THR A 532 24.05 22.35 16.29
N ALA A 533 23.26 21.30 16.52
CA ALA A 533 23.18 20.64 17.82
C ALA A 533 24.32 19.63 18.05
N GLU A 534 24.43 19.15 19.29
CA GLU A 534 25.43 18.17 19.73
C GLU A 534 25.47 16.92 18.84
N LYS A 535 26.68 16.37 18.65
CA LYS A 535 26.87 15.14 17.87
C LYS A 535 26.29 13.94 18.64
N PRO A 536 25.66 12.97 17.95
CA PRO A 536 25.22 11.74 18.58
C PRO A 536 26.42 10.93 19.08
N THR A 537 26.22 10.16 20.14
CA THR A 537 27.27 9.31 20.73
C THR A 537 27.63 8.13 19.81
N GLU A 538 28.86 7.60 19.90
CA GLU A 538 29.29 6.48 19.05
C GLU A 538 28.44 5.21 19.27
N GLU A 539 27.98 4.97 20.50
CA GLU A 539 27.10 3.84 20.83
C GLU A 539 25.77 3.93 20.07
N GLN A 540 25.15 5.11 20.05
CA GLN A 540 23.90 5.39 19.31
C GLN A 540 24.06 5.22 17.78
N VAL A 541 25.25 5.51 17.24
CA VAL A 541 25.54 5.44 15.80
C VAL A 541 25.92 4.03 15.37
N SER A 542 26.67 3.30 16.19
CA SER A 542 27.17 1.94 15.90
C SER A 542 26.04 0.92 15.76
N LEU A 543 25.01 1.00 16.60
CA LEU A 543 23.81 0.13 16.53
C LEU A 543 23.14 0.12 15.14
N ALA A 544 23.18 1.24 14.40
CA ALA A 544 22.55 1.37 13.08
C ALA A 544 23.50 1.13 11.90
N HIS A 545 24.79 1.49 12.02
CA HIS A 545 25.71 1.51 10.88
C HIS A 545 26.68 0.33 10.84
N THR A 546 27.06 -0.25 11.98
CA THR A 546 27.96 -1.41 12.02
C THR A 546 27.25 -2.62 11.40
N SER A 547 25.95 -2.77 11.65
CA SER A 547 25.10 -3.82 11.05
C SER A 547 24.99 -3.76 9.53
N LEU A 548 24.96 -2.56 8.94
CA LEU A 548 24.97 -2.39 7.49
C LEU A 548 26.31 -2.81 6.90
N SER A 549 27.42 -2.40 7.54
CA SER A 549 28.77 -2.80 7.13
C SER A 549 28.98 -4.30 7.26
N ASP A 550 28.58 -4.90 8.39
CA ASP A 550 28.71 -6.35 8.65
C ASP A 550 27.81 -7.18 7.73
N THR A 551 26.62 -6.67 7.38
CA THR A 551 25.75 -7.32 6.38
C THR A 551 26.36 -7.23 5.00
N ILE A 552 26.89 -6.08 4.59
CA ILE A 552 27.60 -5.93 3.33
C ILE A 552 28.82 -6.87 3.31
N HIS A 553 29.64 -6.89 4.36
CA HIS A 553 30.81 -7.76 4.46
C HIS A 553 30.45 -9.25 4.46
N SER A 554 29.38 -9.68 5.13
CA SER A 554 28.92 -11.07 5.10
C SER A 554 28.35 -11.46 3.73
N GLN A 555 27.63 -10.55 3.05
CA GLN A 555 27.19 -10.77 1.66
C GLN A 555 28.39 -10.88 0.71
N TYR A 556 29.41 -10.03 0.86
CA TYR A 556 30.65 -10.13 0.10
C TYR A 556 31.39 -11.46 0.38
N ARG A 557 31.44 -11.90 1.64
CA ARG A 557 32.08 -13.17 2.04
C ARG A 557 31.37 -14.39 1.44
N LEU A 558 30.03 -14.39 1.43
CA LEU A 558 29.20 -15.41 0.76
C LEU A 558 29.39 -15.40 -0.77
N LYS A 559 29.49 -14.21 -1.37
CA LYS A 559 29.72 -14.05 -2.82
C LYS A 559 31.14 -14.51 -3.21
N LEU A 560 32.14 -14.22 -2.38
CA LEU A 560 33.50 -14.74 -2.52
C LEU A 560 33.51 -16.25 -2.38
N GLN A 561 32.87 -16.85 -1.37
CA GLN A 561 32.79 -18.29 -1.22
C GLN A 561 32.09 -18.97 -2.40
N THR A 562 30.96 -18.44 -2.87
CA THR A 562 30.25 -19.02 -4.02
C THR A 562 30.97 -18.81 -5.35
N THR A 563 31.69 -17.69 -5.53
CA THR A 563 32.51 -17.44 -6.73
C THR A 563 33.78 -18.28 -6.71
N PHE A 564 34.39 -18.45 -5.53
CA PHE A 564 35.55 -19.32 -5.31
C PHE A 564 35.20 -20.80 -5.49
N LEU A 565 34.06 -21.25 -4.95
CA LEU A 565 33.55 -22.62 -5.17
C LEU A 565 33.20 -22.88 -6.64
N LYS A 566 32.64 -21.89 -7.35
CA LYS A 566 32.41 -21.99 -8.81
C LYS A 566 33.71 -22.01 -9.59
N ALA A 567 34.68 -21.17 -9.23
CA ALA A 567 36.00 -21.14 -9.87
C ALA A 567 36.75 -22.47 -9.69
N VAL A 568 36.73 -23.03 -8.47
CA VAL A 568 37.35 -24.32 -8.11
C VAL A 568 36.67 -25.51 -8.81
N HIS A 569 35.36 -25.46 -9.05
CA HIS A 569 34.67 -26.48 -9.86
C HIS A 569 34.87 -26.32 -11.37
N THR A 570 35.23 -25.15 -11.88
CA THR A 570 35.54 -24.94 -13.31
C THR A 570 37.00 -25.15 -13.70
N THR A 571 37.91 -25.36 -12.75
CA THR A 571 39.35 -25.55 -13.03
C THR A 571 39.79 -26.99 -13.25
N HIS A 572 38.88 -27.98 -13.12
CA HIS A 572 39.15 -29.33 -13.58
C HIS A 572 38.34 -29.60 -14.86
N SER A 573 39.05 -29.61 -15.99
CA SER A 573 38.61 -30.00 -17.35
C SER A 573 37.73 -29.02 -18.16
N ALA A 574 38.35 -28.22 -19.05
CA ALA A 574 37.95 -28.08 -20.46
C ALA A 574 38.84 -27.07 -21.23
N PRO A 575 39.22 -27.36 -22.50
CA PRO A 575 40.02 -26.47 -23.34
C PRO A 575 39.19 -25.41 -24.08
N CYS A 576 39.85 -24.29 -24.43
CA CYS A 576 39.31 -23.16 -25.19
C CYS A 576 38.81 -23.51 -26.61
N ARG A 577 37.55 -23.17 -26.94
CA ARG A 577 37.07 -22.84 -28.31
C ARG A 577 35.75 -22.02 -28.27
N ARG A 578 35.59 -21.11 -29.24
CA ARG A 578 34.58 -20.01 -29.35
C ARG A 578 33.18 -20.47 -29.89
N PRO A 579 32.21 -19.58 -30.26
CA PRO A 579 31.20 -19.01 -29.36
C PRO A 579 29.75 -19.18 -29.88
N SER A 580 28.83 -19.68 -29.05
CA SER A 580 27.38 -19.49 -29.24
C SER A 580 26.75 -18.92 -27.97
N LYS A 581 27.28 -17.78 -27.51
CA LYS A 581 26.88 -17.12 -26.25
C LYS A 581 25.60 -16.28 -26.37
N TRP A 582 25.03 -16.09 -27.57
CA TRP A 582 23.87 -15.22 -27.76
C TRP A 582 22.54 -15.84 -27.29
N LEU A 583 22.32 -17.15 -27.49
CA LEU A 583 21.11 -17.82 -26.98
C LEU A 583 21.13 -18.03 -25.45
N SER A 584 22.32 -18.21 -24.88
CA SER A 584 22.54 -18.26 -23.43
C SER A 584 22.31 -16.89 -22.77
N PHE A 585 22.56 -15.79 -23.48
CA PHE A 585 22.34 -14.43 -22.99
C PHE A 585 20.84 -14.10 -22.88
N ILE A 586 20.03 -14.51 -23.87
CA ILE A 586 18.58 -14.26 -23.87
C ILE A 586 17.86 -15.12 -22.82
N THR A 587 18.27 -16.39 -22.65
CA THR A 587 17.75 -17.25 -21.58
C THR A 587 18.20 -16.80 -20.19
N SER A 588 19.40 -16.21 -20.06
CA SER A 588 19.85 -15.52 -18.85
C SER A 588 19.10 -14.21 -18.57
N TRP A 589 18.54 -13.56 -19.59
CA TRP A 589 17.77 -12.31 -19.48
C TRP A 589 16.36 -12.57 -18.91
N ILE A 590 15.75 -13.71 -19.29
CA ILE A 590 14.39 -14.07 -18.86
C ILE A 590 14.37 -14.73 -17.47
N CYS A 591 15.47 -15.35 -17.01
CA CYS A 591 15.48 -16.17 -15.79
C CYS A 591 16.33 -15.67 -14.60
N GLY A 592 16.78 -14.40 -14.55
CA GLY A 592 17.72 -13.97 -13.49
C GLY A 592 17.49 -12.58 -12.88
N PRO A 593 16.74 -12.43 -11.77
CA PRO A 593 16.62 -11.15 -11.06
C PRO A 593 17.82 -10.82 -10.14
N LYS A 594 18.99 -11.46 -10.31
CA LYS A 594 20.10 -11.39 -9.33
C LYS A 594 21.16 -10.31 -9.58
N THR A 595 21.15 -9.61 -10.72
CA THR A 595 22.30 -8.77 -11.11
C THR A 595 21.95 -7.33 -11.51
N PHE A 596 20.68 -6.96 -11.63
CA PHE A 596 20.35 -5.64 -12.20
C PHE A 596 20.43 -4.46 -11.21
N PHE A 597 20.29 -4.68 -9.91
CA PHE A 597 20.22 -3.56 -8.96
C PHE A 597 21.56 -3.21 -8.27
N TYR A 598 22.49 -4.15 -8.15
CA TYR A 598 23.73 -3.97 -7.37
C TYR A 598 24.91 -3.38 -8.16
N LEU A 599 24.90 -3.46 -9.50
CA LEU A 599 25.95 -2.89 -10.34
C LEU A 599 25.58 -1.56 -11.00
N GLY A 600 24.29 -1.21 -11.12
CA GLY A 600 23.87 -0.01 -11.83
C GLY A 600 24.29 1.30 -11.16
N ILE A 601 24.11 1.41 -9.85
CA ILE A 601 24.19 2.72 -9.17
C ILE A 601 25.63 3.02 -8.69
N THR A 602 26.36 2.02 -8.19
CA THR A 602 27.76 2.18 -7.74
C THR A 602 28.76 2.23 -8.91
N TYR A 603 28.44 1.62 -10.05
CA TYR A 603 29.29 1.69 -11.26
C TYR A 603 29.02 2.98 -12.05
N ALA A 604 27.76 3.42 -12.17
CA ALA A 604 27.41 4.67 -12.85
C ALA A 604 28.03 5.90 -12.18
N TRP A 605 28.04 5.95 -10.84
CA TRP A 605 28.63 7.08 -10.11
C TRP A 605 30.16 7.18 -10.25
N LYS A 606 30.83 6.05 -10.49
CA LYS A 606 32.30 5.98 -10.56
C LYS A 606 32.87 6.17 -11.97
N HIS A 607 32.04 6.00 -13.01
CA HIS A 607 32.47 5.99 -14.42
C HIS A 607 31.69 6.95 -15.34
N LEU A 608 30.92 7.90 -14.79
CA LEU A 608 30.18 8.94 -15.53
C LEU A 608 30.99 9.62 -16.69
N PRO A 609 32.29 9.94 -16.53
CA PRO A 609 33.10 10.53 -17.61
C PRO A 609 33.44 9.55 -18.74
N GLN A 610 33.46 8.24 -18.48
CA GLN A 610 33.75 7.20 -19.47
C GLN A 610 32.49 6.74 -20.21
N ILE A 611 31.32 6.83 -19.57
CA ILE A 611 30.02 6.59 -20.19
C ILE A 611 29.71 7.68 -21.23
N SER A 612 30.06 8.94 -20.95
CA SER A 612 30.00 10.03 -21.94
C SER A 612 30.83 9.72 -23.19
N LYS A 613 32.08 9.28 -23.04
CA LYS A 613 32.95 8.89 -24.17
C LYS A 613 32.42 7.66 -24.93
N GLY A 614 31.83 6.70 -24.21
CA GLY A 614 31.20 5.52 -24.80
C GLY A 614 29.96 5.85 -25.63
N LEU A 615 29.13 6.80 -25.18
CA LEU A 615 27.98 7.29 -25.95
C LEU A 615 28.41 8.07 -27.20
N THR A 616 29.50 8.86 -27.14
CA THR A 616 30.02 9.54 -28.33
C THR A 616 30.52 8.54 -29.38
N LEU A 617 31.18 7.46 -28.96
CA LEU A 617 31.62 6.37 -29.84
C LEU A 617 30.43 5.55 -30.40
N LEU A 618 29.38 5.35 -29.60
CA LEU A 618 28.17 4.65 -30.04
C LEU A 618 27.38 5.46 -31.07
N VAL A 619 27.29 6.79 -30.89
CA VAL A 619 26.70 7.72 -31.87
C VAL A 619 27.56 7.78 -33.14
N HIS A 620 28.88 7.72 -33.03
CA HIS A 620 29.76 7.70 -34.20
C HIS A 620 29.66 6.40 -35.00
N CYS A 621 29.59 5.24 -34.33
CA CYS A 621 29.34 3.95 -34.98
C CYS A 621 27.93 3.83 -35.57
N LEU A 622 26.91 4.41 -34.94
CA LEU A 622 25.55 4.41 -35.50
C LEU A 622 25.44 5.31 -36.74
N ASN A 623 26.18 6.41 -36.82
CA ASN A 623 26.22 7.26 -38.01
C ASN A 623 26.94 6.61 -39.21
N GLU A 624 27.92 5.73 -39.01
CA GLU A 624 28.52 4.97 -40.11
C GLU A 624 27.65 3.79 -40.58
N ILE A 625 26.78 3.26 -39.72
CA ILE A 625 25.87 2.16 -40.08
C ILE A 625 24.66 2.65 -40.89
N PHE A 626 24.33 3.95 -40.80
CA PHE A 626 23.19 4.56 -41.50
C PHE A 626 23.57 5.42 -42.72
N HIS A 627 24.82 5.33 -43.21
CA HIS A 627 25.27 5.95 -44.47
C HIS A 627 25.59 4.90 -45.53
#